data_AF-D2PG15-F1
#
_entry.id   AF-D2PG15-F1
#
_cell.length_a   1.000
_cell.length_b   1.000
_cell.length_c   1.000
_cell.angle_alpha   90.00
_cell.angle_beta   90.00
_cell.angle_gamma   90.00
#
_symmetry.space_group_name_H-M   'P 1'
#
loop_
_entity.id
_entity.type
_entity.pdbx_description
1 polymer ?
#
loop_
_entity_poly.entity_id
_entity_poly.type
_entity_poly.pdbx_seq_one_letter_code
_entity_poly.pdbx_strand_id
1 'polypeptide(L)'
;MVERETEAKSSGSGVTNPYHRTEHCDKIHAYRCDKEVGVIGIDISKEHLITSRGRVRRYENKKEGYEEILKMKPCTIVLEPTGVYAIKPSQYFKERGVRVLQVSPNVLSREKEFRGKKTDFYDAEKLENMVDKAKEYDYNPLKEMTTLYLFLKDIETKYKNRLKRALFLVSDNDKVSKDRLEKLAKGDFTQEELYQLEYTPLVLEEIKMLAKNLLETQERLKEVRRMIEGQVPQDHVLLTIPGVGRLAAGIIIGIVGDVKRFPKPESFVAYCGLDPVVERSGRAVISRGISKRGNKYLRSLFYFLAVRSYSRNPTLLKFYETHKDRLKGRKLYVALARKLARVVWSVWYNNRPYEPK
;
A
#
# COMPACT_ATOMS: atom_id res chain seq x y z
N MET A 1 19.84 40.47 -27.94
CA MET A 1 20.46 40.07 -26.66
C MET A 1 19.35 39.58 -25.76
N VAL A 2 19.43 38.30 -25.43
CA VAL A 2 18.45 37.52 -24.67
C VAL A 2 18.71 37.75 -23.17
N GLU A 3 17.68 37.41 -22.37
CA GLU A 3 17.72 37.03 -20.95
C GLU A 3 17.47 38.12 -19.90
N ARG A 4 16.37 37.97 -19.16
CA ARG A 4 16.38 37.26 -17.87
C ARG A 4 14.94 36.96 -17.42
N GLU A 5 14.51 35.71 -17.65
CA GLU A 5 13.40 35.11 -16.92
C GLU A 5 13.94 34.52 -15.61
N THR A 6 13.21 34.78 -14.53
CA THR A 6 13.47 34.26 -13.18
C THR A 6 13.17 32.77 -13.10
N GLU A 7 14.20 31.94 -12.91
CA GLU A 7 14.07 30.52 -12.59
C GLU A 7 13.45 30.31 -11.19
N ALA A 8 12.30 29.65 -11.16
CA ALA A 8 11.77 29.04 -9.95
C ALA A 8 12.54 27.75 -9.66
N LYS A 9 13.36 27.76 -8.60
CA LYS A 9 14.05 26.58 -8.07
C LYS A 9 13.02 25.53 -7.63
N SER A 10 12.92 24.42 -8.35
CA SER A 10 12.25 23.22 -7.85
C SER A 10 13.14 22.54 -6.81
N SER A 11 12.56 22.25 -5.65
CA SER A 11 13.24 21.58 -4.54
C SER A 11 13.54 20.12 -4.91
N GLY A 12 14.80 19.84 -5.22
CA GLY A 12 15.29 18.50 -5.51
C GLY A 12 15.50 17.66 -4.25
N SER A 13 14.60 16.72 -4.00
CA SER A 13 14.87 15.44 -3.32
C SER A 13 13.62 14.54 -3.45
N GLY A 14 13.30 14.16 -4.69
CA GLY A 14 12.27 13.18 -5.01
C GLY A 14 12.84 11.76 -4.91
N VAL A 15 12.03 10.84 -4.41
CA VAL A 15 12.31 9.40 -4.32
C VAL A 15 12.80 8.87 -5.67
N THR A 16 14.05 8.43 -5.73
CA THR A 16 14.67 7.94 -6.97
C THR A 16 14.05 6.61 -7.38
N ASN A 17 13.42 6.60 -8.55
CA ASN A 17 12.92 5.40 -9.23
C ASN A 17 14.06 4.36 -9.37
N PRO A 18 13.95 3.16 -8.78
CA PRO A 18 14.98 2.11 -8.88
C PRO A 18 15.05 1.45 -10.27
N TYR A 19 14.13 1.78 -11.18
CA TYR A 19 14.25 1.46 -12.60
C TYR A 19 14.86 2.67 -13.31
N HIS A 20 16.19 2.82 -13.20
CA HIS A 20 16.93 3.62 -14.18
C HIS A 20 16.56 3.13 -15.58
N ARG A 21 16.50 4.07 -16.55
CA ARG A 21 16.48 3.73 -17.99
C ARG A 21 17.47 2.60 -18.22
N THR A 22 16.99 1.42 -18.55
CA THR A 22 17.84 0.41 -19.17
C THR A 22 18.35 1.04 -20.47
N GLU A 23 19.66 0.96 -20.70
CA GLU A 23 20.41 1.56 -21.82
C GLU A 23 20.06 0.91 -23.18
N HIS A 24 18.78 0.66 -23.46
CA HIS A 24 18.31 -0.08 -24.63
C HIS A 24 17.21 0.63 -25.43
N CYS A 25 17.21 1.97 -25.43
CA CYS A 25 16.24 2.75 -26.18
C CYS A 25 16.80 4.08 -26.72
N ASP A 26 17.90 4.02 -27.48
CA ASP A 26 18.44 5.21 -28.19
C ASP A 26 17.72 5.52 -29.51
N LYS A 27 16.54 4.93 -29.76
CA LYS A 27 15.67 5.30 -30.89
C LYS A 27 14.18 5.24 -30.52
N ILE A 28 13.74 6.09 -29.59
CA ILE A 28 12.32 6.40 -29.45
C ILE A 28 12.05 7.69 -30.21
N HIS A 29 11.37 7.60 -31.36
CA HIS A 29 10.73 8.77 -31.96
C HIS A 29 9.84 9.42 -30.89
N ALA A 30 10.10 10.68 -30.55
CA ALA A 30 9.33 11.41 -29.53
C ALA A 30 7.84 11.30 -29.85
N TYR A 31 7.09 10.67 -28.94
CA TYR A 31 5.65 10.50 -29.08
C TYR A 31 4.97 11.85 -29.35
N ARG A 32 4.22 11.95 -30.44
CA ARG A 32 3.55 13.18 -30.87
C ARG A 32 2.05 12.98 -30.76
N CYS A 33 1.41 13.70 -29.83
CA CYS A 33 -0.03 13.59 -29.64
C CYS A 33 -0.81 14.30 -30.75
N ASP A 34 -2.00 13.80 -31.02
CA ASP A 34 -2.98 14.38 -31.93
C ASP A 34 -4.00 15.20 -31.12
N LYS A 35 -4.05 16.50 -31.41
CA LYS A 35 -4.93 17.44 -30.68
C LYS A 35 -6.41 17.18 -30.96
N GLU A 36 -6.77 16.57 -32.09
CA GLU A 36 -8.17 16.22 -32.39
C GLU A 36 -8.66 15.05 -31.54
N VAL A 37 -7.77 14.13 -31.19
CA VAL A 37 -8.05 13.03 -30.27
C VAL A 37 -8.08 13.52 -28.82
N GLY A 38 -7.20 14.44 -28.45
CA GLY A 38 -7.26 15.16 -27.18
C GLY A 38 -7.20 14.22 -25.96
N VAL A 39 -8.35 13.98 -25.33
CA VAL A 39 -8.49 13.18 -24.11
C VAL A 39 -9.22 11.87 -24.42
N ILE A 40 -8.73 10.75 -23.88
CA ILE A 40 -9.41 9.46 -23.91
C ILE A 40 -9.65 8.99 -22.47
N GLY A 41 -10.90 8.63 -22.15
CA GLY A 41 -11.21 7.88 -20.95
C GLY A 41 -11.05 6.38 -21.19
N ILE A 42 -10.47 5.67 -20.23
CA ILE A 42 -10.24 4.22 -20.31
C ILE A 42 -10.78 3.54 -19.06
N ASP A 43 -11.80 2.71 -19.25
CA ASP A 43 -12.24 1.75 -18.24
C ASP A 43 -11.36 0.49 -18.31
N ILE A 44 -10.94 -0.02 -17.15
CA ILE A 44 -9.90 -1.04 -17.04
C ILE A 44 -10.43 -2.26 -16.30
N SER A 45 -10.40 -3.39 -17.00
CA SER A 45 -10.65 -4.71 -16.44
C SER A 45 -9.37 -5.55 -16.44
N LYS A 46 -9.44 -6.76 -15.88
CA LYS A 46 -8.35 -7.73 -15.90
C LYS A 46 -7.89 -8.06 -17.33
N GLU A 47 -8.84 -8.23 -18.24
CA GLU A 47 -8.58 -8.77 -19.58
C GLU A 47 -8.62 -7.70 -20.67
N HIS A 48 -9.33 -6.59 -20.43
CA HIS A 48 -9.60 -5.59 -21.45
C HIS A 48 -9.50 -4.15 -20.97
N LEU A 49 -9.21 -3.26 -21.92
CA LEU A 49 -9.31 -1.81 -21.82
C LEU A 49 -10.44 -1.34 -22.72
N ILE A 50 -11.37 -0.57 -22.18
CA ILE A 50 -12.49 -0.01 -22.92
C ILE A 50 -12.32 1.49 -23.02
N THR A 51 -12.32 2.00 -24.25
CA THR A 51 -11.97 3.39 -24.56
C THR A 51 -13.21 4.20 -24.92
N SER A 52 -13.24 5.47 -24.53
CA SER A 52 -14.30 6.42 -24.89
C SER A 52 -14.25 6.85 -26.35
N ARG A 53 -13.11 6.66 -27.03
CA ARG A 53 -12.86 7.03 -28.42
C ARG A 53 -12.37 5.84 -29.24
N GLY A 54 -12.46 5.95 -30.57
CA GLY A 54 -11.97 4.93 -31.49
C GLY A 54 -13.09 4.03 -32.05
N ARG A 55 -12.82 3.44 -33.23
CA ARG A 55 -13.74 2.51 -33.91
C ARG A 55 -13.80 1.16 -33.19
N VAL A 56 -12.65 0.66 -32.75
CA VAL A 56 -12.53 -0.51 -31.89
C VAL A 56 -12.55 0.00 -30.46
N ARG A 57 -13.60 -0.32 -29.69
CA ARG A 57 -13.76 0.20 -28.33
C ARG A 57 -13.10 -0.65 -27.26
N ARG A 58 -12.78 -1.91 -27.57
CA ARG A 58 -12.25 -2.92 -26.63
C ARG A 58 -10.88 -3.39 -27.10
N TYR A 59 -9.89 -3.22 -26.24
CA TYR A 59 -8.51 -3.64 -26.44
C TYR A 59 -8.11 -4.65 -25.37
N GLU A 60 -7.09 -5.46 -25.62
CA GLU A 60 -6.57 -6.37 -24.59
C GLU A 60 -5.75 -5.60 -23.54
N ASN A 61 -5.83 -6.01 -22.27
CA ASN A 61 -5.01 -5.42 -21.19
C ASN A 61 -3.59 -6.02 -21.19
N LYS A 62 -2.88 -5.84 -22.31
CA LYS A 62 -1.50 -6.25 -22.55
C LYS A 62 -0.84 -5.28 -23.54
N LYS A 63 0.47 -5.46 -23.75
CA LYS A 63 1.31 -4.57 -24.56
C LYS A 63 0.70 -4.26 -25.93
N GLU A 64 0.20 -5.28 -26.62
CA GLU A 64 -0.38 -5.16 -27.96
C GLU A 64 -1.59 -4.22 -27.96
N GLY A 65 -2.49 -4.35 -26.98
CA GLY A 65 -3.64 -3.46 -26.83
C GLY A 65 -3.25 -2.02 -26.50
N TYR A 66 -2.18 -1.83 -25.71
CA TYR A 66 -1.67 -0.50 -25.39
C TYR A 66 -1.11 0.20 -26.64
N GLU A 67 -0.37 -0.52 -27.48
CA GLU A 67 0.17 0.01 -28.73
C GLU A 67 -0.94 0.39 -29.72
N GLU A 68 -2.01 -0.42 -29.83
CA GLU A 68 -3.17 -0.05 -30.65
C GLU A 68 -3.86 1.23 -30.16
N ILE A 69 -3.96 1.43 -28.85
CA ILE A 69 -4.48 2.68 -28.27
C ILE A 69 -3.57 3.86 -28.59
N LEU A 70 -2.24 3.67 -28.53
CA LEU A 70 -1.27 4.71 -28.83
C LEU A 70 -1.27 5.15 -30.29
N LYS A 71 -1.73 4.31 -31.23
CA LYS A 71 -1.93 4.70 -32.63
C LYS A 71 -2.96 5.82 -32.79
N MET A 72 -3.91 5.94 -31.86
CA MET A 72 -4.83 7.08 -31.79
C MET A 72 -4.14 8.37 -31.35
N LYS A 73 -2.89 8.31 -30.87
CA LYS A 73 -2.09 9.46 -30.42
C LYS A 73 -2.79 10.35 -29.37
N PRO A 74 -3.42 9.80 -28.31
CA PRO A 74 -4.03 10.63 -27.26
C PRO A 74 -3.03 11.60 -26.60
N CYS A 75 -3.46 12.85 -26.37
CA CYS A 75 -2.67 13.79 -25.56
C CYS A 75 -2.83 13.51 -24.07
N THR A 76 -3.99 13.02 -23.63
CA THR A 76 -4.27 12.68 -22.23
C THR A 76 -5.10 11.40 -22.15
N ILE A 77 -4.77 10.54 -21.20
CA ILE A 77 -5.56 9.36 -20.85
C ILE A 77 -6.08 9.53 -19.42
N VAL A 78 -7.39 9.37 -19.22
CA VAL A 78 -8.02 9.36 -17.91
C VAL A 78 -8.49 7.96 -17.58
N LEU A 79 -8.11 7.46 -16.41
CA LEU A 79 -8.45 6.11 -15.96
C LEU A 79 -8.87 6.07 -14.49
N GLU A 80 -9.63 5.06 -14.12
CA GLU A 80 -9.86 4.74 -12.72
C GLU A 80 -8.71 3.85 -12.20
N PRO A 81 -8.17 4.09 -10.99
CA PRO A 81 -7.24 3.19 -10.34
C PRO A 81 -7.98 1.93 -9.84
N THR A 82 -8.35 1.06 -10.77
CA THR A 82 -9.05 -0.21 -10.51
C THR A 82 -8.06 -1.30 -10.12
N GLY A 83 -7.55 -1.20 -8.89
CA GLY A 83 -6.63 -2.20 -8.33
C GLY A 83 -5.32 -2.35 -9.14
N VAL A 84 -4.79 -3.57 -9.21
CA VAL A 84 -3.50 -3.87 -9.87
C VAL A 84 -3.55 -3.79 -11.40
N TYR A 85 -4.74 -3.91 -11.99
CA TYR A 85 -4.90 -3.97 -13.46
C TYR A 85 -4.66 -2.64 -14.14
N ALA A 86 -4.84 -1.53 -13.42
CA ALA A 86 -4.55 -0.20 -13.91
C ALA A 86 -3.06 0.16 -13.91
N ILE A 87 -2.21 -0.54 -13.14
CA ILE A 87 -0.80 -0.17 -12.96
C ILE A 87 -0.02 -0.26 -14.28
N LYS A 88 -0.06 -1.43 -14.93
CA LYS A 88 0.66 -1.68 -16.20
C LYS A 88 0.31 -0.67 -17.30
N PRO A 89 -0.97 -0.46 -17.69
CA PRO A 89 -1.30 0.51 -18.72
C PRO A 89 -0.95 1.95 -18.29
N SER A 90 -1.17 2.32 -17.02
CA SER A 90 -0.84 3.68 -16.53
C SER A 90 0.65 3.99 -16.69
N GLN A 91 1.52 3.05 -16.33
CA GLN A 91 2.97 3.19 -16.51
C GLN A 91 3.34 3.23 -17.99
N TYR A 92 2.82 2.29 -18.77
CA TYR A 92 3.16 2.13 -20.19
C TYR A 92 2.90 3.39 -21.02
N PHE A 93 1.74 4.02 -20.81
CA PHE A 93 1.36 5.26 -21.48
C PHE A 93 2.21 6.43 -20.98
N LYS A 94 2.44 6.53 -19.67
CA LYS A 94 3.26 7.61 -19.07
C LYS A 94 4.71 7.58 -19.57
N GLU A 95 5.33 6.41 -19.65
CA GLU A 95 6.71 6.24 -20.15
C GLU A 95 6.87 6.65 -21.61
N ARG A 96 5.79 6.59 -22.39
CA ARG A 96 5.75 7.06 -23.79
C ARG A 96 5.37 8.54 -23.91
N GLY A 97 5.28 9.28 -22.81
CA GLY A 97 5.00 10.72 -22.83
C GLY A 97 3.52 11.09 -22.95
N VAL A 98 2.60 10.13 -22.80
CA VAL A 98 1.17 10.44 -22.66
C VAL A 98 0.91 10.95 -21.24
N ARG A 99 0.16 12.05 -21.10
CA ARG A 99 -0.29 12.51 -19.78
C ARG A 99 -1.35 11.54 -19.26
N VAL A 100 -1.09 10.88 -18.14
CA VAL A 100 -2.03 9.91 -17.53
C VAL A 100 -2.65 10.52 -16.29
N LEU A 101 -3.98 10.54 -16.21
CA LEU A 101 -4.76 11.06 -15.08
C LEU A 101 -5.57 9.94 -14.42
N GLN A 102 -5.69 9.99 -13.10
CA GLN A 102 -6.46 9.07 -12.27
C GLN A 102 -7.60 9.77 -11.57
N VAL A 103 -8.80 9.19 -11.67
CA VAL A 103 -9.99 9.62 -10.94
C VAL A 103 -10.17 8.76 -9.69
N SER A 104 -10.38 9.36 -8.52
CA SER A 104 -10.62 8.57 -7.31
C SER A 104 -12.00 7.87 -7.37
N PRO A 105 -12.12 6.59 -6.95
CA PRO A 105 -13.41 5.87 -6.91
C PRO A 105 -14.50 6.59 -6.09
N ASN A 106 -14.10 7.33 -5.05
CA ASN A 106 -15.02 8.11 -4.23
C ASN A 106 -15.59 9.33 -4.94
N VAL A 107 -14.87 9.86 -5.93
CA VAL A 107 -15.35 10.96 -6.78
C VAL A 107 -16.24 10.39 -7.86
N LEU A 108 -15.81 9.28 -8.49
CA LEU A 108 -16.57 8.58 -9.53
C LEU A 108 -17.96 8.11 -9.04
N SER A 109 -18.05 7.61 -7.81
CA SER A 109 -19.32 7.16 -7.20
C SER A 109 -20.29 8.28 -6.85
N ARG A 110 -19.84 9.54 -6.79
CA ARG A 110 -20.70 10.71 -6.54
C ARG A 110 -21.27 11.33 -7.83
N GLU A 111 -20.70 10.97 -8.97
CA GLU A 111 -21.21 11.41 -10.26
C GLU A 111 -22.46 10.62 -10.63
N LYS A 112 -23.48 11.33 -11.15
CA LYS A 112 -24.73 10.72 -11.59
C LYS A 112 -24.43 9.65 -12.64
N GLU A 113 -24.97 8.46 -12.47
CA GLU A 113 -24.97 7.45 -13.53
C GLU A 113 -25.77 7.96 -14.73
N PHE A 114 -25.34 7.60 -15.94
CA PHE A 114 -26.14 7.82 -17.13
C PHE A 114 -27.46 7.06 -16.99
N ARG A 115 -28.58 7.78 -16.85
CA ARG A 115 -29.91 7.19 -16.67
C ARG A 115 -30.18 6.15 -17.78
N GLY A 116 -30.38 4.90 -17.38
CA GLY A 116 -30.93 3.84 -18.24
C GLY A 116 -29.96 3.16 -19.21
N LYS A 117 -28.65 3.43 -19.16
CA LYS A 117 -27.66 2.71 -19.99
C LYS A 117 -26.38 2.43 -19.19
N LYS A 118 -26.23 1.18 -18.73
CA LYS A 118 -25.00 0.69 -18.09
C LYS A 118 -24.19 -0.10 -19.11
N THR A 119 -23.30 0.58 -19.82
CA THR A 119 -22.31 -0.09 -20.68
C THR A 119 -20.92 0.45 -20.32
N ASP A 120 -19.93 -0.43 -20.39
CA ASP A 120 -18.53 -0.10 -20.07
C ASP A 120 -17.99 1.08 -20.92
N PHE A 121 -18.60 1.36 -22.07
CA PHE A 121 -18.30 2.53 -22.89
C PHE A 121 -18.71 3.85 -22.21
N TYR A 122 -19.90 3.92 -21.60
CA TYR A 122 -20.32 5.12 -20.87
C TYR A 122 -19.48 5.34 -19.61
N ASP A 123 -18.93 4.28 -19.02
CA ASP A 123 -17.97 4.40 -17.92
C ASP A 123 -16.64 5.02 -18.39
N ALA A 124 -16.15 4.61 -19.57
CA ALA A 124 -15.00 5.26 -20.20
C ALA A 124 -15.28 6.73 -20.58
N GLU A 125 -16.44 7.05 -21.16
CA GLU A 125 -16.84 8.42 -21.49
C GLU A 125 -16.99 9.29 -20.23
N LYS A 126 -17.51 8.72 -19.14
CA LYS A 126 -17.57 9.37 -17.83
C LYS A 126 -16.18 9.74 -17.34
N LEU A 127 -15.19 8.86 -17.49
CA LEU A 127 -13.80 9.15 -17.11
C LEU A 127 -13.20 10.27 -17.97
N GLU A 128 -13.45 10.29 -19.29
CA GLU A 128 -13.02 11.38 -20.17
C GLU A 128 -13.54 12.74 -19.68
N ASN A 129 -14.81 12.80 -19.25
CA ASN A 129 -15.43 14.03 -18.74
C ASN A 129 -14.95 14.45 -17.33
N MET A 130 -14.09 13.67 -16.69
CA MET A 130 -13.61 13.91 -15.32
C MET A 130 -12.17 14.44 -15.25
N VAL A 131 -11.60 14.89 -16.36
CA VAL A 131 -10.23 15.46 -16.43
C VAL A 131 -9.98 16.49 -15.32
N ASP A 132 -10.89 17.44 -15.12
CA ASP A 132 -10.73 18.53 -14.14
C ASP A 132 -10.75 18.04 -12.68
N LYS A 133 -11.30 16.86 -12.44
CA LYS A 133 -11.39 16.21 -11.12
C LYS A 133 -10.33 15.14 -10.93
N ALA A 134 -9.57 14.82 -11.97
CA ALA A 134 -8.54 13.79 -11.96
C ALA A 134 -7.20 14.36 -11.47
N LYS A 135 -6.37 13.48 -10.92
CA LYS A 135 -4.99 13.81 -10.54
C LYS A 135 -4.02 13.08 -11.44
N GLU A 136 -2.88 13.68 -11.72
CA GLU A 136 -1.87 13.00 -12.53
C GLU A 136 -1.41 11.70 -11.87
N TYR A 137 -1.31 10.64 -12.68
CA TYR A 137 -0.81 9.36 -12.23
C TYR A 137 0.64 9.52 -11.81
N ASP A 138 0.91 9.26 -10.54
CA ASP A 138 2.26 9.20 -10.01
C ASP A 138 2.60 7.75 -9.67
N TYR A 139 3.54 7.17 -10.41
CA TYR A 139 4.01 5.83 -10.12
C TYR A 139 4.84 5.90 -8.84
N ASN A 140 4.38 5.19 -7.80
CA ASN A 140 5.03 5.20 -6.51
C ASN A 140 5.55 3.79 -6.20
N PRO A 141 6.74 3.38 -6.69
CA PRO A 141 7.28 2.04 -6.51
C PRO A 141 7.23 1.54 -5.06
N LEU A 142 7.39 2.45 -4.09
CA LEU A 142 7.31 2.16 -2.67
C LEU A 142 5.93 1.66 -2.24
N LYS A 143 4.84 2.10 -2.88
CA LYS A 143 3.48 1.59 -2.69
C LYS A 143 3.36 0.13 -3.13
N GLU A 144 3.88 -0.23 -4.29
CA GLU A 144 3.83 -1.62 -4.78
C GLU A 144 4.70 -2.53 -3.90
N MET A 145 5.92 -2.10 -3.54
CA MET A 145 6.78 -2.84 -2.62
C MET A 145 6.12 -3.02 -1.25
N THR A 146 5.48 -1.97 -0.72
CA THR A 146 4.74 -2.05 0.54
C THR A 146 3.58 -3.03 0.44
N THR A 147 2.85 -3.03 -0.68
CA THR A 147 1.74 -3.98 -0.92
C THR A 147 2.26 -5.41 -0.95
N LEU A 148 3.35 -5.66 -1.67
CA LEU A 148 4.01 -6.96 -1.72
C LEU A 148 4.49 -7.43 -0.34
N TYR A 149 5.13 -6.54 0.42
CA TYR A 149 5.58 -6.83 1.79
C TYR A 149 4.44 -7.29 2.69
N LEU A 150 3.32 -6.58 2.68
CA LEU A 150 2.16 -6.89 3.50
C LEU A 150 1.50 -8.21 3.08
N PHE A 151 1.46 -8.49 1.77
CA PHE A 151 0.98 -9.76 1.23
C PHE A 151 1.84 -10.94 1.69
N LEU A 152 3.17 -10.83 1.54
CA LEU A 152 4.11 -11.85 1.99
C LEU A 152 4.03 -12.04 3.51
N LYS A 153 3.77 -10.97 4.28
CA LYS A 153 3.60 -11.06 5.74
C LYS A 153 2.34 -11.82 6.14
N ASP A 154 1.25 -11.62 5.41
CA ASP A 154 0.02 -12.38 5.58
C ASP A 154 0.24 -13.88 5.22
N ILE A 155 1.00 -14.17 4.16
CA ILE A 155 1.38 -15.54 3.78
C ILE A 155 2.26 -16.20 4.85
N GLU A 156 3.32 -15.53 5.31
CA GLU A 156 4.21 -16.04 6.35
C GLU A 156 3.41 -16.44 7.60
N THR A 157 2.46 -15.59 8.00
CA THR A 157 1.57 -15.87 9.14
C THR A 157 0.72 -17.11 8.91
N LYS A 158 0.16 -17.28 7.71
CA LYS A 158 -0.62 -18.47 7.34
C LYS A 158 0.21 -19.74 7.37
N TYR A 159 1.40 -19.74 6.74
CA TYR A 159 2.28 -20.90 6.75
C TYR A 159 2.72 -21.27 8.17
N LYS A 160 3.12 -20.28 8.98
CA LYS A 160 3.50 -20.53 10.37
C LYS A 160 2.36 -21.14 11.19
N ASN A 161 1.14 -20.63 11.06
CA ASN A 161 0.00 -21.15 11.81
C ASN A 161 -0.42 -22.54 11.34
N ARG A 162 -0.36 -22.81 10.03
CA ARG A 162 -0.67 -24.12 9.46
C ARG A 162 0.40 -25.16 9.84
N LEU A 163 1.67 -24.78 9.81
CA LEU A 163 2.79 -25.61 10.26
C LEU A 163 2.63 -26.02 11.73
N LYS A 164 2.31 -25.07 12.61
CA LYS A 164 2.02 -25.36 14.03
C LYS A 164 0.88 -26.37 14.21
N ARG A 165 -0.20 -26.21 13.44
CA ARG A 165 -1.34 -27.13 13.48
C ARG A 165 -0.96 -28.52 12.98
N ALA A 166 -0.18 -28.61 11.90
CA ALA A 166 0.28 -29.89 11.37
C ALA A 166 1.20 -30.61 12.37
N LEU A 167 2.14 -29.89 12.99
CA LEU A 167 2.98 -30.44 14.06
C LEU A 167 2.14 -30.96 15.23
N PHE A 168 1.12 -30.22 15.66
CA PHE A 168 0.23 -30.63 16.75
C PHE A 168 -0.54 -31.93 16.48
N LEU A 169 -0.76 -32.30 15.20
CA LEU A 169 -1.42 -33.57 14.87
C LEU A 169 -0.53 -34.79 15.11
N VAL A 170 0.79 -34.62 15.07
CA VAL A 170 1.76 -35.72 15.11
C VAL A 170 2.75 -35.62 16.27
N SER A 171 2.76 -34.53 17.03
CA SER A 171 3.70 -34.30 18.14
C SER A 171 3.12 -33.35 19.19
N ASP A 172 3.51 -33.54 20.45
CA ASP A 172 3.21 -32.62 21.56
C ASP A 172 3.93 -31.25 21.43
N ASN A 173 4.96 -31.16 20.59
CA ASN A 173 5.74 -29.95 20.42
C ASN A 173 5.36 -29.19 19.14
N ASP A 174 4.54 -28.14 19.27
CA ASP A 174 4.17 -27.25 18.15
C ASP A 174 5.11 -26.02 17.99
N LYS A 175 6.18 -25.91 18.80
CA LYS A 175 7.04 -24.72 18.82
C LYS A 175 8.05 -24.71 17.68
N VAL A 176 7.94 -23.72 16.79
CA VAL A 176 8.84 -23.58 15.63
C VAL A 176 9.96 -22.58 15.94
N SER A 177 11.15 -23.09 16.31
CA SER A 177 12.40 -22.32 16.36
C SER A 177 13.04 -22.23 14.97
N LYS A 178 14.07 -21.38 14.80
CA LYS A 178 14.76 -21.24 13.50
C LYS A 178 15.45 -22.54 13.09
N ASP A 179 16.25 -23.12 13.98
CA ASP A 179 16.96 -24.39 13.73
C ASP A 179 15.98 -25.53 13.43
N ARG A 180 14.90 -25.65 14.21
CA ARG A 180 13.88 -26.67 13.99
C ARG A 180 13.19 -26.48 12.64
N LEU A 181 12.86 -25.24 12.27
CA LEU A 181 12.26 -24.96 10.97
C LEU A 181 13.14 -25.41 9.80
N GLU A 182 14.46 -25.22 9.90
CA GLU A 182 15.43 -25.65 8.89
C GLU A 182 15.51 -27.18 8.78
N LYS A 183 15.45 -27.91 9.91
CA LYS A 183 15.37 -29.39 9.93
C LYS A 183 14.08 -29.92 9.32
N LEU A 184 12.93 -29.38 9.75
CA LEU A 184 11.63 -29.75 9.22
C LEU A 184 11.55 -29.52 7.71
N ALA A 185 12.11 -28.42 7.19
CA ALA A 185 12.15 -28.13 5.75
C ALA A 185 12.99 -29.13 4.95
N LYS A 186 13.97 -29.80 5.58
CA LYS A 186 14.77 -30.88 4.99
C LYS A 186 14.08 -32.25 5.12
N GLY A 187 12.97 -32.34 5.85
CA GLY A 187 12.32 -33.60 6.19
C GLY A 187 13.07 -34.38 7.28
N ASP A 188 13.90 -33.69 8.07
CA ASP A 188 14.55 -34.28 9.24
C ASP A 188 13.62 -34.19 10.45
N PHE A 189 13.07 -35.35 10.83
CA PHE A 189 12.19 -35.54 11.98
C PHE A 189 12.84 -36.38 13.09
N THR A 190 14.16 -36.59 13.04
CA THR A 190 14.87 -37.49 13.96
C THR A 190 14.80 -37.07 15.42
N GLN A 191 14.60 -35.77 15.67
CA GLN A 191 14.49 -35.18 17.01
C GLN A 191 13.03 -34.99 17.45
N GLU A 192 12.07 -35.49 16.67
CA GLU A 192 10.65 -35.34 16.95
C GLU A 192 10.11 -36.58 17.65
N GLU A 193 9.46 -36.37 18.80
CA GLU A 193 8.62 -37.39 19.41
C GLU A 193 7.28 -37.40 18.67
N LEU A 194 7.08 -38.47 17.88
CA LEU A 194 5.97 -38.59 16.92
C LEU A 194 4.95 -39.66 17.32
N TYR A 195 3.67 -39.32 17.20
CA TYR A 195 2.59 -40.29 17.27
C TYR A 195 2.57 -41.15 16.00
N GLN A 196 2.38 -42.46 16.16
CA GLN A 196 2.32 -43.42 15.04
C GLN A 196 0.88 -43.62 14.59
N LEU A 197 0.32 -42.61 13.93
CA LEU A 197 -1.03 -42.61 13.36
C LEU A 197 -1.00 -42.96 11.87
N GLU A 198 -2.09 -43.49 11.33
CA GLU A 198 -2.21 -43.88 9.91
C GLU A 198 -1.82 -42.74 8.94
N TYR A 199 -2.19 -41.51 9.29
CA TYR A 199 -1.92 -40.33 8.48
C TYR A 199 -0.55 -39.67 8.73
N THR A 200 0.26 -40.19 9.65
CA THR A 200 1.53 -39.56 10.06
C THR A 200 2.46 -39.29 8.88
N PRO A 201 2.72 -40.26 7.96
CA PRO A 201 3.61 -40.02 6.82
C PRO A 201 3.11 -38.86 5.93
N LEU A 202 1.79 -38.76 5.71
CA LEU A 202 1.19 -37.67 4.92
C LEU A 202 1.35 -36.31 5.61
N VAL A 203 1.17 -36.26 6.93
CA VAL A 203 1.34 -35.02 7.70
C VAL A 203 2.80 -34.58 7.75
N LEU A 204 3.76 -35.51 7.84
CA LEU A 204 5.19 -35.18 7.79
C LEU A 204 5.59 -34.55 6.45
N GLU A 205 5.10 -35.06 5.32
CA GLU A 205 5.35 -34.43 4.02
C GLU A 205 4.73 -33.03 3.92
N GLU A 206 3.51 -32.83 4.43
CA GLU A 206 2.89 -31.49 4.51
C GLU A 206 3.70 -30.55 5.42
N ILE A 207 4.19 -31.02 6.58
CA ILE A 207 5.06 -30.24 7.49
C ILE A 207 6.31 -29.78 6.76
N LYS A 208 6.99 -30.68 6.04
CA LYS A 208 8.19 -30.38 5.24
C LYS A 208 7.91 -29.30 4.20
N MET A 209 6.82 -29.44 3.45
CA MET A 209 6.43 -28.46 2.43
C MET A 209 6.08 -27.10 3.04
N LEU A 210 5.33 -27.06 4.14
CA LEU A 210 5.00 -25.83 4.86
C LEU A 210 6.25 -25.14 5.42
N ALA A 211 7.19 -25.91 5.98
CA ALA A 211 8.44 -25.42 6.51
C ALA A 211 9.32 -24.80 5.41
N LYS A 212 9.45 -25.47 4.26
CA LYS A 212 10.18 -24.96 3.08
C LYS A 212 9.57 -23.65 2.57
N ASN A 213 8.25 -23.62 2.38
CA ASN A 213 7.54 -22.43 1.90
C ASN A 213 7.64 -21.25 2.90
N LEU A 214 7.65 -21.55 4.20
CA LEU A 214 7.83 -20.54 5.24
C LEU A 214 9.24 -19.90 5.17
N LEU A 215 10.29 -20.72 5.03
CA LEU A 215 11.68 -20.22 4.88
C LEU A 215 11.84 -19.37 3.62
N GLU A 216 11.34 -19.84 2.47
CA GLU A 216 11.40 -19.09 1.22
C GLU A 216 10.66 -17.75 1.31
N THR A 217 9.49 -17.74 1.95
CA THR A 217 8.73 -16.51 2.21
C THR A 217 9.49 -15.55 3.13
N GLN A 218 10.23 -16.08 4.13
CA GLN A 218 11.04 -15.26 5.03
C GLN A 218 12.22 -14.60 4.33
N GLU A 219 12.89 -15.29 3.40
CA GLU A 219 13.97 -14.68 2.60
C GLU A 219 13.41 -13.59 1.67
N ARG A 220 12.31 -13.86 0.95
CA ARG A 220 11.64 -12.84 0.13
C ARG A 220 11.22 -11.61 0.95
N LEU A 221 10.74 -11.81 2.17
CA LEU A 221 10.39 -10.72 3.09
C LEU A 221 11.61 -9.86 3.47
N LYS A 222 12.80 -10.45 3.62
CA LYS A 222 14.04 -9.70 3.89
C LYS A 222 14.44 -8.84 2.70
N GLU A 223 14.33 -9.38 1.49
CA GLU A 223 14.64 -8.64 0.26
C GLU A 223 13.70 -7.44 0.08
N VAL A 224 12.39 -7.67 0.14
CA VAL A 224 11.40 -6.58 -0.02
C VAL A 224 11.53 -5.55 1.10
N ARG A 225 11.85 -5.98 2.34
CA ARG A 225 12.17 -5.06 3.44
C ARG A 225 13.34 -4.15 3.06
N ARG A 226 14.46 -4.70 2.58
CA ARG A 226 15.64 -3.91 2.20
C ARG A 226 15.30 -2.91 1.09
N MET A 227 14.49 -3.32 0.11
CA MET A 227 14.01 -2.42 -0.94
C MET A 227 13.20 -1.26 -0.37
N ILE A 228 12.22 -1.54 0.50
CA ILE A 228 11.41 -0.50 1.17
C ILE A 228 12.30 0.45 2.00
N GLU A 229 13.20 -0.09 2.81
CA GLU A 229 14.08 0.69 3.67
C GLU A 229 15.07 1.55 2.87
N GLY A 230 15.50 1.08 1.70
CA GLY A 230 16.36 1.82 0.78
C GLY A 230 15.68 2.98 0.05
N GLN A 231 14.34 2.95 -0.06
CA GLN A 231 13.55 4.03 -0.66
C GLN A 231 13.25 5.19 0.31
N VAL A 232 13.57 5.03 1.61
CA VAL A 232 13.35 6.07 2.61
C VAL A 232 14.64 6.88 2.81
N PRO A 233 14.64 8.20 2.51
CA PRO A 233 15.79 9.07 2.76
C PRO A 233 16.25 9.02 4.23
N GLN A 234 17.56 9.08 4.47
CA GLN A 234 18.10 8.94 5.83
C GLN A 234 17.66 10.05 6.78
N ASP A 235 17.42 11.23 6.22
CA ASP A 235 16.98 12.47 6.86
C ASP A 235 15.46 12.66 6.82
N HIS A 236 14.70 11.66 6.34
CA HIS A 236 13.25 11.77 6.26
C HIS A 236 12.63 12.07 7.63
N VAL A 237 11.79 13.11 7.71
CA VAL A 237 11.28 13.67 8.96
C VAL A 237 10.61 12.64 9.89
N LEU A 238 9.97 11.61 9.33
CA LEU A 238 9.37 10.51 10.12
C LEU A 238 10.37 9.73 10.99
N LEU A 239 11.64 9.67 10.58
CA LEU A 239 12.70 8.97 11.32
C LEU A 239 13.11 9.72 12.59
N THR A 240 12.72 10.99 12.73
CA THR A 240 12.93 11.77 13.95
C THR A 240 12.00 11.33 15.08
N ILE A 241 10.92 10.58 14.78
CA ILE A 241 9.95 10.11 15.78
C ILE A 241 10.52 8.86 16.48
N PRO A 242 10.77 8.89 17.81
CA PRO A 242 11.27 7.73 18.51
C PRO A 242 10.31 6.54 18.38
N GLY A 243 10.87 5.39 18.00
CA GLY A 243 10.11 4.16 17.71
C GLY A 243 9.72 3.97 16.24
N VAL A 244 9.88 4.98 15.37
CA VAL A 244 9.60 4.86 13.93
C VAL A 244 10.92 4.63 13.17
N GLY A 245 11.19 3.37 12.81
CA GLY A 245 12.34 3.01 11.96
C GLY A 245 12.03 3.07 10.46
N ARG A 246 13.05 2.87 9.62
CA ARG A 246 12.94 2.95 8.15
C ARG A 246 11.83 2.08 7.55
N LEU A 247 11.67 0.83 7.98
CA LEU A 247 10.57 0.00 7.48
C LEU A 247 9.21 0.61 7.81
N ALA A 248 9.01 1.06 9.06
CA ALA A 248 7.75 1.63 9.48
C ALA A 248 7.44 2.92 8.71
N ALA A 249 8.45 3.79 8.55
CA ALA A 249 8.34 5.00 7.73
C ALA A 249 8.01 4.64 6.27
N GLY A 250 8.71 3.69 5.66
CA GLY A 250 8.48 3.24 4.29
C GLY A 250 7.08 2.67 4.07
N ILE A 251 6.57 1.86 5.00
CA ILE A 251 5.19 1.36 4.95
C ILE A 251 4.18 2.51 5.07
N ILE A 252 4.41 3.47 5.96
CA ILE A 252 3.55 4.64 6.12
C ILE A 252 3.53 5.45 4.81
N ILE A 253 4.69 5.78 4.26
CA ILE A 253 4.82 6.55 3.02
C ILE A 253 4.17 5.79 1.85
N GLY A 254 4.46 4.50 1.69
CA GLY A 254 3.94 3.67 0.61
C GLY A 254 2.42 3.55 0.62
N ILE A 255 1.79 3.40 1.80
CA ILE A 255 0.32 3.31 1.89
C ILE A 255 -0.34 4.69 1.74
N VAL A 256 0.20 5.70 2.44
CA VAL A 256 -0.44 7.01 2.55
C VAL A 256 -0.27 7.82 1.28
N GLY A 257 0.90 7.73 0.64
CA GLY A 257 1.33 8.61 -0.45
C GLY A 257 1.53 10.03 0.08
N ASP A 258 0.92 11.00 -0.58
CA ASP A 258 0.96 12.40 -0.15
C ASP A 258 0.16 12.62 1.15
N VAL A 259 0.84 13.04 2.22
CA VAL A 259 0.21 13.37 3.52
C VAL A 259 -0.67 14.62 3.45
N LYS A 260 -0.45 15.53 2.49
CA LYS A 260 -1.19 16.81 2.38
C LYS A 260 -2.66 16.62 2.05
N ARG A 261 -3.04 15.47 1.49
CA ARG A 261 -4.45 15.06 1.31
C ARG A 261 -5.24 14.95 2.62
N PHE A 262 -4.57 14.95 3.77
CA PHE A 262 -5.19 14.93 5.09
C PHE A 262 -4.98 16.29 5.77
N PRO A 263 -5.84 17.31 5.50
CA PRO A 263 -5.67 18.64 6.06
C PRO A 263 -5.91 18.69 7.58
N LYS A 264 -6.55 17.65 8.15
CA LYS A 264 -6.82 17.53 9.58
C LYS A 264 -6.26 16.21 10.12
N PRO A 265 -5.71 16.19 11.35
CA PRO A 265 -5.19 14.97 11.96
C PRO A 265 -6.29 13.91 12.12
N GLU A 266 -7.54 14.32 12.35
CA GLU A 266 -8.68 13.42 12.48
C GLU A 266 -8.94 12.63 11.19
N SER A 267 -8.76 13.26 10.02
CA SER A 267 -8.89 12.60 8.72
C SER A 267 -7.81 11.54 8.51
N PHE A 268 -6.57 11.81 8.92
CA PHE A 268 -5.49 10.83 8.88
C PHE A 268 -5.74 9.66 9.84
N VAL A 269 -6.16 9.95 11.07
CA VAL A 269 -6.52 8.92 12.07
C VAL A 269 -7.65 8.01 11.58
N ALA A 270 -8.67 8.58 10.94
CA ALA A 270 -9.76 7.82 10.33
C ALA A 270 -9.28 6.95 9.16
N TYR A 271 -8.36 7.47 8.33
CA TYR A 271 -7.72 6.69 7.26
C TYR A 271 -6.91 5.51 7.81
N CYS A 272 -6.25 5.68 8.95
CA CYS A 272 -5.61 4.58 9.68
C CYS A 272 -6.61 3.65 10.40
N GLY A 273 -7.90 3.99 10.44
CA GLY A 273 -8.95 3.22 11.11
C GLY A 273 -8.83 3.18 12.63
N LEU A 274 -8.24 4.22 13.22
CA LEU A 274 -8.01 4.40 14.67
C LEU A 274 -9.01 5.40 15.28
N ASP A 275 -9.96 5.89 14.50
CA ASP A 275 -11.04 6.77 14.96
C ASP A 275 -12.09 5.99 15.78
N PRO A 276 -12.66 6.62 16.82
CA PRO A 276 -13.66 5.99 17.66
C PRO A 276 -15.02 5.96 16.94
N VAL A 277 -15.79 4.91 17.15
CA VAL A 277 -17.22 4.89 16.79
C VAL A 277 -17.96 5.69 17.83
N VAL A 278 -18.54 6.81 17.40
CA VAL A 278 -19.38 7.67 18.25
C VAL A 278 -20.83 7.51 17.81
N GLU A 279 -21.64 6.83 18.63
CA GLU A 279 -23.09 6.85 18.49
C GLU A 279 -23.64 7.97 19.38
N ARG A 280 -24.37 8.91 18.77
CA ARG A 280 -25.14 9.93 19.49
C ARG A 280 -26.60 9.52 19.49
N SER A 281 -27.14 9.14 20.64
CA SER A 281 -28.58 9.00 20.84
C SER A 281 -29.05 10.04 21.87
N GLY A 282 -29.85 11.02 21.43
CA GLY A 282 -30.55 12.00 22.26
C GLY A 282 -29.68 12.82 23.24
N ARG A 283 -29.31 12.22 24.38
CA ARG A 283 -28.55 12.84 25.49
C ARG A 283 -27.25 12.12 25.87
N ALA A 284 -26.92 10.98 25.26
CA ALA A 284 -25.72 10.20 25.58
C ALA A 284 -24.79 10.01 24.38
N VAL A 285 -23.49 10.15 24.61
CA VAL A 285 -22.43 9.84 23.65
C VAL A 285 -21.78 8.53 24.07
N ILE A 286 -22.09 7.44 23.37
CA ILE A 286 -21.52 6.12 23.68
C ILE A 286 -20.40 5.83 22.68
N SER A 287 -19.19 5.57 23.19
CA SER A 287 -18.03 5.15 22.39
C SER A 287 -17.91 3.61 22.41
N ARG A 288 -18.21 2.95 21.30
CA ARG A 288 -18.21 1.47 21.17
C ARG A 288 -16.86 0.83 20.77
N GLY A 289 -15.79 1.62 20.69
CA GLY A 289 -14.47 1.18 20.25
C GLY A 289 -14.01 1.91 18.99
N ILE A 290 -13.07 1.37 18.24
CA ILE A 290 -12.58 1.98 16.99
C ILE A 290 -13.39 1.50 15.77
N SER A 291 -13.52 2.36 14.76
CA SER A 291 -14.35 2.11 13.56
C SER A 291 -13.92 0.87 12.77
N LYS A 292 -12.60 0.60 12.74
CA LYS A 292 -11.95 -0.38 11.87
C LYS A 292 -12.17 -0.18 10.36
N ARG A 293 -12.81 0.93 9.94
CA ARG A 293 -13.15 1.23 8.53
C ARG A 293 -11.95 1.65 7.69
N GLY A 294 -10.91 2.20 8.32
CA GLY A 294 -9.66 2.57 7.64
C GLY A 294 -8.71 1.40 7.38
N ASN A 295 -7.53 1.71 6.87
CA ASN A 295 -6.52 0.75 6.43
C ASN A 295 -6.06 -0.18 7.57
N LYS A 296 -6.36 -1.49 7.42
CA LYS A 296 -6.05 -2.52 8.43
C LYS A 296 -4.55 -2.66 8.73
N TYR A 297 -3.68 -2.40 7.75
CA TYR A 297 -2.24 -2.55 7.90
C TYR A 297 -1.65 -1.36 8.66
N LEU A 298 -2.07 -0.13 8.36
CA LEU A 298 -1.69 1.04 9.18
C LEU A 298 -2.20 0.90 10.61
N ARG A 299 -3.45 0.46 10.80
CA ARG A 299 -4.00 0.19 12.14
C ARG A 299 -3.10 -0.76 12.95
N SER A 300 -2.75 -1.89 12.34
CA SER A 300 -1.88 -2.90 12.97
C SER A 300 -0.47 -2.36 13.21
N LEU A 301 0.10 -1.62 12.26
CA LEU A 301 1.42 -1.00 12.38
C LEU A 301 1.47 -0.02 13.57
N PHE A 302 0.55 0.94 13.62
CA PHE A 302 0.49 1.91 14.72
C PHE A 302 0.27 1.26 16.07
N TYR A 303 -0.57 0.23 16.13
CA TYR A 303 -0.75 -0.56 17.35
C TYR A 303 0.55 -1.26 17.77
N PHE A 304 1.24 -1.90 16.84
CA PHE A 304 2.50 -2.60 17.11
C PHE A 304 3.59 -1.63 17.58
N LEU A 305 3.75 -0.48 16.91
CA LEU A 305 4.71 0.55 17.31
C LEU A 305 4.39 1.12 18.69
N ALA A 306 3.10 1.39 18.98
CA ALA A 306 2.68 1.83 20.31
C ALA A 306 3.04 0.80 21.39
N VAL A 307 2.71 -0.48 21.19
CA VAL A 307 3.02 -1.55 22.16
C VAL A 307 4.53 -1.69 22.37
N ARG A 308 5.34 -1.61 21.30
CA ARG A 308 6.78 -1.89 21.36
C ARG A 308 7.64 -0.69 21.72
N SER A 309 7.14 0.53 21.57
CA SER A 309 7.99 1.73 21.61
C SER A 309 7.40 2.90 22.39
N TYR A 310 6.24 2.77 23.04
CA TYR A 310 5.67 3.89 23.81
C TYR A 310 6.64 4.45 24.87
N SER A 311 7.40 3.59 25.56
CA SER A 311 8.34 4.01 26.60
C SER A 311 9.56 4.75 26.08
N ARG A 312 9.90 4.58 24.79
CA ARG A 312 11.02 5.27 24.13
C ARG A 312 10.60 6.61 23.51
N ASN A 313 9.31 6.88 23.44
CA ASN A 313 8.77 8.10 22.87
C ASN A 313 8.19 8.98 23.98
N PRO A 314 8.84 10.12 24.32
CA PRO A 314 8.43 10.95 25.47
C PRO A 314 6.95 11.36 25.45
N THR A 315 6.41 11.71 24.26
CA THR A 315 5.01 12.09 24.09
C THR A 315 4.07 10.93 24.38
N LEU A 316 4.44 9.70 23.97
CA LEU A 316 3.65 8.50 24.23
C LEU A 316 3.79 8.02 25.68
N LEU A 317 4.98 8.09 26.27
CA LEU A 317 5.21 7.74 27.66
C LEU A 317 4.38 8.64 28.59
N LYS A 318 4.44 9.97 28.40
CA LYS A 318 3.61 10.92 29.15
C LYS A 318 2.11 10.60 29.00
N PHE A 319 1.67 10.26 27.79
CA PHE A 319 0.29 9.86 27.55
C PHE A 319 -0.08 8.57 28.30
N TYR A 320 0.80 7.56 28.28
CA TYR A 320 0.63 6.30 28.99
C TYR A 320 0.49 6.55 30.50
N GLU A 321 1.44 7.26 31.11
CA GLU A 321 1.45 7.56 32.55
C GLU A 321 0.18 8.29 33.00
N THR A 322 -0.31 9.24 32.18
CA THR A 322 -1.52 10.01 32.49
C THR A 322 -2.81 9.17 32.40
N HIS A 323 -2.82 8.08 31.63
CA HIS A 323 -4.05 7.33 31.29
C HIS A 323 -4.06 5.88 31.78
N LYS A 324 -2.95 5.33 32.27
CA LYS A 324 -2.82 3.91 32.67
C LYS A 324 -3.79 3.48 33.77
N ASP A 325 -4.20 4.42 34.64
CA ASP A 325 -5.14 4.13 35.72
C ASP A 325 -6.59 4.06 35.22
N ARG A 326 -6.92 4.80 34.16
CA ARG A 326 -8.26 4.89 33.57
C ARG A 326 -8.47 3.89 32.42
N LEU A 327 -7.44 3.61 31.64
CA LEU A 327 -7.48 2.71 30.48
C LEU A 327 -6.56 1.51 30.72
N LYS A 328 -7.08 0.30 30.57
CA LYS A 328 -6.32 -0.95 30.76
C LYS A 328 -6.24 -1.79 29.48
N GLY A 329 -5.17 -2.59 29.39
CA GLY A 329 -4.96 -3.58 28.33
C GLY A 329 -5.03 -2.99 26.92
N ARG A 330 -5.72 -3.69 26.01
CA ARG A 330 -5.82 -3.30 24.60
C ARG A 330 -6.37 -1.88 24.39
N LYS A 331 -7.26 -1.39 25.26
CA LYS A 331 -7.85 -0.04 25.13
C LYS A 331 -6.79 1.06 25.25
N LEU A 332 -5.86 0.92 26.21
CA LEU A 332 -4.76 1.87 26.40
C LEU A 332 -3.81 1.90 25.20
N TYR A 333 -3.41 0.74 24.70
CA TYR A 333 -2.52 0.66 23.54
C TYR A 333 -3.17 1.13 22.23
N VAL A 334 -4.48 0.95 22.07
CA VAL A 334 -5.22 1.57 20.96
C VAL A 334 -5.25 3.10 21.08
N ALA A 335 -5.41 3.64 22.29
CA ALA A 335 -5.33 5.08 22.52
C ALA A 335 -3.92 5.63 22.22
N LEU A 336 -2.86 4.90 22.63
CA LEU A 336 -1.47 5.22 22.28
C LEU A 336 -1.22 5.16 20.77
N ALA A 337 -1.74 4.13 20.08
CA ALA A 337 -1.64 4.00 18.62
C ALA A 337 -2.27 5.20 17.92
N ARG A 338 -3.45 5.63 18.39
CA ARG A 338 -4.12 6.84 17.90
C ARG A 338 -3.28 8.10 18.17
N LYS A 339 -2.69 8.24 19.36
CA LYS A 339 -1.81 9.36 19.70
C LYS A 339 -0.57 9.37 18.78
N LEU A 340 0.05 8.22 18.53
CA LEU A 340 1.18 8.07 17.61
C LEU A 340 0.81 8.45 16.17
N ALA A 341 -0.36 8.03 15.68
CA ALA A 341 -0.84 8.42 14.35
C ALA A 341 -0.99 9.95 14.22
N ARG A 342 -1.44 10.64 15.27
CA ARG A 342 -1.48 12.13 15.30
C ARG A 342 -0.08 12.75 15.30
N VAL A 343 0.87 12.16 16.03
CA VAL A 343 2.28 12.61 16.04
C VAL A 343 2.89 12.47 14.64
N VAL A 344 2.74 11.29 14.03
CA VAL A 344 3.19 11.01 12.65
C VAL A 344 2.58 12.02 11.67
N TRP A 345 1.26 12.24 11.74
CA TRP A 345 0.62 13.25 10.91
C TRP A 345 1.21 14.65 11.13
N SER A 346 1.38 15.08 12.39
CA SER A 346 1.88 16.43 12.70
C SER A 346 3.31 16.65 12.20
N VAL A 347 4.20 15.69 12.43
CA VAL A 347 5.60 15.75 12.00
C VAL A 347 5.70 15.77 10.48
N TRP A 348 4.95 14.87 9.81
CA TRP A 348 5.02 14.72 8.37
C TRP A 348 4.29 15.82 7.60
N TYR A 349 3.08 16.18 8.03
CA TYR A 349 2.29 17.24 7.39
C TYR A 349 2.98 18.60 7.48
N ASN A 350 3.64 18.92 8.61
CA ASN A 350 4.35 20.19 8.76
C ASN A 350 5.80 20.14 8.27
N ASN A 351 6.29 18.94 7.91
CA ASN A 351 7.69 18.68 7.59
C ASN A 351 8.66 19.28 8.63
N ARG A 352 8.37 19.05 9.92
CA ARG A 352 9.19 19.49 11.05
C ARG A 352 9.62 18.31 11.90
N PRO A 353 10.89 18.24 12.33
CA PRO A 353 11.36 17.20 13.24
C PRO A 353 10.46 17.03 14.46
N TYR A 354 10.39 15.80 14.97
CA TYR A 354 9.67 15.49 16.19
C TYR A 354 10.27 16.26 17.38
N GLU A 355 9.42 17.07 18.01
CA GLU A 355 9.71 17.76 19.26
C GLU A 355 8.76 17.24 20.35
N PRO A 356 9.29 16.74 21.49
CA PRO A 356 8.47 16.33 22.62
C PRO A 356 7.58 17.46 23.15
N LYS A 357 6.36 17.14 23.58
CA LYS A 357 5.42 18.07 24.25
C LYS A 357 4.97 17.59 25.62
#